data_AF-A0A963HJP3-F1
#
_entry.id   AF-A0A963HJP3-F1
#
_cell.length_a   1.000
_cell.length_b   1.000
_cell.length_c   1.000
_cell.angle_alpha   90.00
_cell.angle_beta   90.00
_cell.angle_gamma   90.00
#
_symmetry.space_group_name_H-M   'P 1'
#
loop_
_entity.id
_entity.type
_entity.pdbx_description
1 polymer ?
#
loop_
_entity_poly.entity_id
_entity_poly.type
_entity_poly.pdbx_seq_one_letter_code
_entity_poly.pdbx_strand_id
1 'polypeptide(L)'
;MRMEMAMPATRSTQRMRTGSSGKRAINLSLSSDVLDAAKQLDINISQVCDTYLRELVRREQARKWREDHAEFIAAYNATVEAEGLPLEAWRSF
;
A
#
# COMPACT_ATOMS: atom_id res chain seq x y z
N MET A 1 38.44 -9.93 -12.17
CA MET A 1 37.96 -9.25 -10.95
C MET A 1 36.43 -9.35 -10.95
N ARG A 2 35.86 -10.38 -10.30
CA ARG A 2 34.40 -10.54 -10.18
C ARG A 2 33.95 -9.71 -8.98
N MET A 3 33.18 -8.65 -9.20
CA MET A 3 32.48 -7.96 -8.11
C MET A 3 31.26 -8.80 -7.76
N GLU A 4 31.32 -9.48 -6.62
CA GLU A 4 30.15 -10.07 -5.98
C GLU A 4 29.23 -8.92 -5.55
N MET A 5 28.18 -8.66 -6.34
CA MET A 5 27.04 -7.89 -5.84
C MET A 5 26.29 -8.77 -4.85
N ALA A 6 26.54 -8.55 -3.56
CA ALA A 6 25.75 -9.10 -2.48
C ALA A 6 24.29 -8.59 -2.63
N MET A 7 23.42 -9.45 -3.13
CA MET A 7 21.97 -9.23 -3.15
C MET A 7 21.47 -9.16 -1.70
N PRO A 8 20.78 -8.09 -1.25
CA PRO A 8 20.19 -8.09 0.08
C PRO A 8 19.11 -9.17 0.15
N ALA A 9 19.25 -10.08 1.12
CA ALA A 9 18.31 -11.17 1.36
C ALA A 9 16.88 -10.62 1.48
N THR A 10 16.03 -10.98 0.53
CA THR A 10 14.60 -10.70 0.52
C THR A 10 13.98 -11.25 1.80
N ARG A 11 13.66 -10.34 2.73
CA ARG A 11 13.13 -10.66 4.04
C ARG A 11 11.69 -11.16 3.90
N SER A 12 11.50 -12.42 4.29
CA SER A 12 10.22 -13.03 4.70
C SER A 12 9.08 -12.98 3.68
N THR A 13 8.87 -14.10 3.00
CA THR A 13 7.57 -14.49 2.45
C THR A 13 6.54 -14.48 3.58
N GLN A 14 5.89 -13.34 3.80
CA GLN A 14 4.75 -13.26 4.67
C GLN A 14 3.67 -14.16 4.07
N ARG A 15 3.52 -15.33 4.68
CA ARG A 15 2.50 -16.34 4.39
C ARG A 15 1.16 -15.62 4.29
N MET A 16 0.70 -15.35 3.06
CA MET A 16 -0.61 -14.76 2.80
C MET A 16 -1.62 -15.72 3.41
N ARG A 17 -2.15 -15.35 4.57
CA ARG A 17 -3.28 -16.06 5.14
C ARG A 17 -4.41 -15.86 4.14
N THR A 18 -4.75 -16.89 3.40
CA THR A 18 -6.03 -17.03 2.70
C THR A 18 -7.12 -17.22 3.74
N GLY A 19 -7.29 -16.22 4.62
CA GLY A 19 -8.29 -16.22 5.67
C GLY A 19 -9.57 -15.64 5.08
N SER A 20 -10.55 -16.51 4.83
CA SER A 20 -11.97 -16.25 4.59
C SER A 20 -12.33 -14.85 4.06
N SER A 21 -12.93 -14.80 2.87
CA SER A 21 -13.62 -13.63 2.30
C SER A 21 -14.79 -13.06 3.14
N GLY A 22 -14.91 -13.43 4.41
CA GLY A 22 -15.96 -12.99 5.33
C GLY A 22 -15.57 -11.74 6.13
N LYS A 23 -16.56 -10.86 6.34
CA LYS A 23 -16.45 -9.72 7.26
C LYS A 23 -16.26 -10.26 8.68
N ARG A 24 -15.21 -9.83 9.37
CA ARG A 24 -15.04 -10.12 10.80
C ARG A 24 -15.66 -8.99 11.61
N ALA A 25 -16.68 -9.30 12.39
CA ALA A 25 -17.25 -8.35 13.33
C ALA A 25 -16.20 -7.97 14.39
N ILE A 26 -16.08 -6.68 14.68
CA ILE A 26 -15.21 -6.12 15.71
C ILE A 26 -16.04 -5.24 16.63
N ASN A 27 -15.77 -5.28 17.94
CA ASN A 27 -16.36 -4.34 18.89
C ASN A 27 -15.51 -3.06 18.84
N LEU A 28 -16.13 -1.93 18.50
CA LEU A 28 -15.48 -0.62 18.44
C LEU A 28 -16.27 0.36 19.30
N SER A 29 -15.56 1.12 20.13
CA SER A 29 -16.14 2.23 20.88
C SER A 29 -15.97 3.53 20.08
N LEU A 30 -17.08 4.20 19.79
CA LEU A 30 -17.13 5.51 19.12
C LEU A 30 -17.91 6.50 20.00
N SER A 31 -17.73 7.79 19.75
CA SER A 31 -18.44 8.84 20.48
C SER A 31 -19.96 8.70 20.30
N SER A 32 -20.71 8.78 21.41
CA SER A 32 -22.16 8.54 21.42
C SER A 32 -22.94 9.56 20.60
N ASP A 33 -22.52 10.83 20.64
CA ASP A 33 -23.08 11.92 19.85
C ASP A 33 -22.99 11.66 18.33
N VAL A 34 -21.85 11.15 17.86
CA VAL A 34 -21.63 10.82 16.45
C VAL A 34 -22.48 9.62 16.04
N LEU A 35 -22.60 8.61 16.90
CA LEU A 35 -23.43 7.43 16.62
C LEU A 35 -24.92 7.80 16.55
N ASP A 36 -25.38 8.67 17.43
CA ASP A 36 -26.77 9.11 17.43
C ASP A 36 -27.09 10.01 16.23
N ALA A 37 -26.18 10.92 15.88
CA ALA A 37 -26.29 11.70 14.65
C ALA A 37 -26.29 10.80 13.40
N ALA A 38 -25.40 9.81 13.33
CA ALA A 38 -25.33 8.88 12.21
C ALA A 38 -26.61 8.06 12.07
N LYS A 39 -27.21 7.60 13.18
CA LYS A 39 -28.51 6.92 13.16
C LYS A 39 -29.64 7.83 12.67
N GLN A 40 -29.68 9.09 13.12
CA GLN A 40 -30.70 10.06 12.67
C GLN A 40 -30.60 10.34 11.17
N LEU A 41 -29.40 10.25 10.61
CA LEU A 41 -29.10 10.46 9.19
C LEU A 41 -29.15 9.17 8.35
N ASP A 42 -29.56 8.05 8.93
CA ASP A 42 -29.59 6.72 8.28
C ASP A 42 -28.23 6.29 7.67
N ILE A 43 -27.13 6.70 8.32
CA ILE A 43 -25.78 6.39 7.85
C ILE A 43 -25.40 4.97 8.27
N ASN A 44 -24.99 4.16 7.30
CA ASN A 44 -24.46 2.82 7.56
C ASN A 44 -23.01 2.90 8.10
N ILE A 45 -22.89 3.05 9.42
CA ILE A 45 -21.61 3.20 10.13
C ILE A 45 -20.64 2.07 9.80
N SER A 46 -21.12 0.81 9.75
CA SER A 46 -20.29 -0.36 9.44
C SER A 46 -19.65 -0.26 8.06
N GLN A 47 -20.42 0.13 7.04
CA GLN A 47 -19.93 0.32 5.69
C GLN A 47 -18.94 1.49 5.59
N VAL A 48 -19.25 2.62 6.22
CA VAL A 48 -18.37 3.80 6.21
C VAL A 48 -17.03 3.49 6.87
N CYS A 49 -17.06 2.84 8.05
CA CYS A 49 -15.85 2.43 8.74
C CYS A 49 -15.03 1.42 7.93
N ASP A 50 -15.66 0.43 7.29
CA ASP A 50 -14.97 -0.56 6.45
C ASP A 50 -14.27 0.13 5.26
N THR A 51 -14.96 1.01 4.54
CA THR A 51 -14.38 1.78 3.42
C THR A 51 -13.21 2.64 3.89
N TYR A 52 -13.40 3.41 4.97
CA TYR A 52 -12.36 4.30 5.49
C TYR A 52 -11.12 3.52 5.94
N LEU A 53 -11.32 2.42 6.67
CA LEU A 53 -10.21 1.56 7.11
C LEU A 53 -9.48 0.92 5.94
N ARG A 54 -10.19 0.45 4.90
CA ARG A 54 -9.55 -0.08 3.69
C ARG A 54 -8.67 0.96 3.01
N GLU A 55 -9.16 2.18 2.87
CA GLU A 55 -8.36 3.26 2.28
C GLU A 55 -7.15 3.60 3.13
N LEU A 56 -7.33 3.76 4.43
CA LEU A 56 -6.23 4.07 5.36
C LEU A 56 -5.16 2.98 5.31
N VAL A 57 -5.56 1.71 5.36
CA VAL A 57 -4.64 0.57 5.25
C VAL A 57 -3.90 0.59 3.91
N ARG A 58 -4.58 0.85 2.79
CA ARG A 58 -3.93 0.97 1.46
C ARG A 58 -2.90 2.10 1.43
N ARG A 59 -3.23 3.27 1.98
CA ARG A 59 -2.33 4.43 2.03
C ARG A 59 -1.10 4.13 2.86
N GLU A 60 -1.27 3.49 4.01
CA GLU A 60 -0.18 3.09 4.90
C GLU A 60 0.73 2.04 4.24
N GLN A 61 0.15 1.05 3.56
CA GLN A 61 0.91 0.07 2.78
C GLN A 61 1.70 0.74 1.65
N ALA A 62 1.08 1.65 0.91
CA ALA A 62 1.75 2.41 -0.15
C ALA A 62 2.86 3.31 0.41
N ARG A 63 2.69 3.89 1.61
CA ARG A 63 3.74 4.65 2.27
C ARG A 63 4.93 3.76 2.61
N LYS A 64 4.70 2.64 3.28
CA LYS A 64 5.76 1.68 3.61
C LYS A 64 6.47 1.16 2.38
N TRP A 65 5.73 0.81 1.33
CA TRP A 65 6.33 0.36 0.07
C TRP A 65 7.24 1.44 -0.53
N ARG A 66 6.82 2.71 -0.54
CA ARG A 66 7.67 3.81 -1.02
C ARG A 66 8.92 3.98 -0.17
N GLU A 67 8.82 3.86 1.15
CA GLU A 67 9.97 3.94 2.06
C GLU A 67 10.95 2.78 1.79
N ASP A 68 10.43 1.55 1.71
CA ASP A 68 11.23 0.34 1.49
C ASP A 68 11.92 0.32 0.11
N HIS A 69 11.31 0.93 -0.90
CA HIS A 69 11.82 0.94 -2.28
C HIS A 69 12.43 2.28 -2.70
N ALA A 70 12.55 3.26 -1.80
CA ALA A 70 13.04 4.60 -2.13
C ALA A 70 14.47 4.56 -2.74
N GLU A 71 15.37 3.78 -2.15
CA GLU A 71 16.75 3.65 -2.61
C GLU A 71 16.82 3.00 -3.99
N PHE A 72 16.06 1.93 -4.21
CA PHE A 72 15.97 1.26 -5.51
C PHE A 72 15.43 2.20 -6.60
N ILE A 73 14.36 2.94 -6.29
CA ILE A 73 13.77 3.91 -7.22
C ILE A 73 14.77 5.02 -7.52
N ALA A 74 15.48 5.53 -6.52
CA ALA A 74 16.50 6.56 -6.72
C ALA A 74 17.65 6.07 -7.62
N ALA A 75 18.16 4.86 -7.36
CA ALA A 75 19.20 4.24 -8.18
C ALA A 75 18.74 4.03 -9.63
N TYR A 76 17.53 3.51 -9.81
CA TYR A 76 16.94 3.32 -11.14
C TYR A 76 16.74 4.65 -11.89
N ASN A 77 16.21 5.67 -11.20
CA ASN A 77 16.03 6.99 -11.79
C ASN A 77 17.36 7.61 -12.21
N ALA A 78 18.42 7.47 -11.39
CA ALA A 78 19.75 7.95 -11.75
C ALA A 78 20.30 7.26 -13.01
N THR A 79 20.07 5.94 -13.17
CA THR A 79 20.42 5.22 -14.39
C THR A 79 19.65 5.73 -15.60
N VAL A 80 18.34 5.95 -15.47
CA VAL A 80 17.50 6.49 -16.56
C VAL A 80 17.92 7.92 -16.94
N GLU A 81 18.28 8.76 -15.97
CA GLU A 81 18.79 10.11 -16.25
C GLU A 81 20.14 10.09 -16.96
N ALA A 82 21.02 9.14 -16.62
CA ALA A 82 22.34 9.03 -17.22
C ALA A 82 22.32 8.39 -18.61
N GLU A 83 21.49 7.35 -18.81
CA GLU A 83 21.50 6.51 -20.02
C GLU A 83 20.33 6.83 -20.97
N GLY A 84 19.34 7.61 -20.52
CA GLY A 84 18.08 7.83 -21.21
C GLY A 84 17.12 6.65 -21.07
N LEU A 85 15.93 6.75 -21.68
CA LEU A 85 14.98 5.64 -21.66
C LEU A 85 15.46 4.52 -22.61
N PRO A 86 15.61 3.27 -22.13
CA PRO A 86 16.16 2.18 -22.95
C PRO A 86 15.42 1.90 -24.26
N LEU A 87 14.14 2.26 -24.33
CA LEU A 87 13.26 2.01 -25.48
C LEU A 87 12.82 3.30 -26.18
N GLU A 88 13.44 4.45 -25.87
CA GLU A 88 13.14 5.75 -26.49
C GLU A 88 13.13 5.65 -28.04
N ALA A 89 14.12 4.97 -28.60
CA ALA A 89 14.32 4.82 -30.04
C ALA A 89 13.21 4.05 -30.79
N TRP A 90 12.31 3.37 -30.07
CA TRP A 90 11.26 2.53 -30.65
C TRP A 90 9.86 3.02 -30.28
N ARG A 91 9.74 4.21 -29.67
CA ARG A 91 8.46 4.80 -29.29
C ARG A 91 7.76 5.38 -30.53
N SER A 92 6.73 4.68 -31.02
CA SER A 92 5.76 5.23 -31.99
C SER A 92 4.66 6.04 -31.30
N PHE A 93 4.15 7.07 -32.00
CA PHE A 93 3.12 8.01 -31.53
C PHE A 93 1.69 7.51 -31.73
#